data_AF-A0A2W1BC59-F1
#
_entry.id   AF-A0A2W1BC59-F1
#
_cell.length_a   1.000
_cell.length_b   1.000
_cell.length_c   1.000
_cell.angle_alpha   90.00
_cell.angle_beta   90.00
_cell.angle_gamma   90.00
#
_symmetry.space_group_name_H-M   'P 1'
#
loop_
_entity.id
_entity.type
_entity.pdbx_description
1 polymer ?
#
loop_
_entity_poly.entity_id
_entity_poly.type
_entity_poly.pdbx_seq_one_letter_code
_entity_poly.pdbx_strand_id
1 'polypeptide(L)'
;MDTKDEIDPAQALEEKLFSRNKAMDEITARGDSAVQQFYCGATVFVTGGSGFLGKQLVEKLFRATKVAKVFVLLRPKKGKQMLERLQEMLQDPVFNILRDTQPDFVHKLIPIAGDVADLRLGISDRDWDTITEETEIIMHMAATTRFDEPLRVATLINVRGAREALLLGKACKKLKSYVHVSTAYAQACDFRINGDILEDFYKSPVDPEALIKIAETTDEDRINKISDE
;
A
#
# COMPACT_ATOMS: atom_id res chain seq x y z
N MET A 1 -31.28 31.40 -30.29
CA MET A 1 -30.22 31.88 -29.39
C MET A 1 -29.52 30.62 -28.91
N ASP A 2 -28.60 30.12 -29.73
CA ASP A 2 -27.92 28.85 -29.51
C ASP A 2 -26.83 29.03 -28.45
N THR A 3 -27.14 28.72 -27.20
CA THR A 3 -26.08 28.39 -26.24
C THR A 3 -25.63 26.98 -26.56
N LYS A 4 -24.55 26.86 -27.35
CA LYS A 4 -23.78 25.62 -27.40
C LYS A 4 -23.39 25.30 -25.96
N ASP A 5 -23.93 24.22 -25.42
CA ASP A 5 -23.47 23.62 -24.17
C ASP A 5 -21.99 23.26 -24.35
N GLU A 6 -21.13 24.17 -23.93
CA GLU A 6 -19.69 23.97 -23.92
C GLU A 6 -19.42 22.94 -22.82
N ILE A 7 -19.11 21.70 -23.23
CA ILE A 7 -18.82 20.58 -22.33
C ILE A 7 -17.75 21.04 -21.33
N ASP A 8 -18.01 20.81 -20.03
CA ASP A 8 -17.08 21.13 -18.97
C ASP A 8 -15.69 20.59 -19.33
N PRO A 9 -14.63 21.44 -19.34
CA PRO A 9 -13.27 21.00 -19.63
C PRO A 9 -12.82 19.77 -18.83
N ALA A 10 -13.34 19.58 -17.61
CA ALA A 10 -13.09 18.38 -16.81
C ALA A 10 -13.78 17.15 -17.41
N GLN A 11 -15.05 17.24 -17.81
CA GLN A 11 -15.78 16.16 -18.48
C GLN A 11 -15.14 15.81 -19.82
N ALA A 12 -14.75 16.80 -20.62
CA ALA A 12 -14.08 16.57 -21.90
C ALA A 12 -12.72 15.84 -21.71
N LEU A 13 -12.00 16.16 -20.64
CA LEU A 13 -10.77 15.46 -20.27
C LEU A 13 -11.06 14.01 -19.82
N GLU A 14 -12.09 13.78 -19.02
CA GLU A 14 -12.52 12.45 -18.59
C GLU A 14 -12.93 11.58 -19.78
N GLU A 15 -13.78 12.07 -20.69
CA GLU A 15 -14.18 11.35 -21.90
C GLU A 15 -12.98 10.99 -22.77
N LYS A 16 -12.01 11.89 -22.88
CA LYS A 16 -10.75 11.65 -23.59
C LYS A 16 -9.88 10.60 -22.89
N LEU A 17 -9.88 10.57 -21.56
CA LEU A 17 -9.15 9.55 -20.78
C LEU A 17 -9.83 8.18 -20.88
N PHE A 18 -11.17 8.12 -20.81
CA PHE A 18 -11.94 6.89 -20.98
C PHE A 18 -11.78 6.30 -22.38
N SER A 19 -11.91 7.13 -23.43
CA SER A 19 -11.70 6.68 -24.81
C SER A 19 -10.28 6.16 -25.05
N ARG A 20 -9.27 6.76 -24.40
CA ARG A 20 -7.89 6.27 -24.44
C ARG A 20 -7.69 4.92 -23.74
N ASN A 21 -8.48 4.64 -22.72
CA ASN A 21 -8.40 3.39 -21.95
C ASN A 21 -9.28 2.26 -22.52
N LYS A 22 -10.21 2.55 -23.45
CA LYS A 22 -11.13 1.56 -24.03
C LYS A 22 -10.45 0.27 -24.48
N ALA A 23 -9.34 0.36 -25.21
CA ALA A 23 -8.60 -0.82 -25.65
C ALA A 23 -8.05 -1.64 -24.47
N MET A 24 -7.59 -0.98 -23.41
CA MET A 24 -7.13 -1.63 -22.18
C MET A 24 -8.29 -2.27 -21.41
N ASP A 25 -9.45 -1.62 -21.39
CA ASP A 25 -10.66 -2.13 -20.73
C ASP A 25 -11.19 -3.37 -21.47
N GLU A 26 -11.19 -3.37 -22.81
CA GLU A 26 -11.54 -4.53 -23.62
C GLU A 26 -10.58 -5.71 -23.40
N ILE A 27 -9.27 -5.46 -23.27
CA ILE A 27 -8.28 -6.50 -22.93
C ILE A 27 -8.54 -7.02 -21.51
N THR A 28 -8.77 -6.11 -20.56
CA THR A 28 -9.05 -6.48 -19.17
C THR A 28 -10.33 -7.32 -19.07
N ALA A 29 -11.35 -7.02 -19.86
CA ALA A 29 -12.61 -7.79 -19.87
C ALA A 29 -12.41 -9.25 -20.33
N ARG A 30 -11.41 -9.54 -21.17
CA ARG A 30 -11.12 -10.92 -21.63
C ARG A 30 -10.64 -11.81 -20.49
N GLY A 31 -9.91 -11.27 -19.52
CA GLY A 31 -9.49 -12.02 -18.34
C GLY A 31 -8.41 -13.07 -18.61
N ASP A 32 -7.77 -13.03 -19.77
CA ASP A 32 -6.88 -14.08 -20.28
C ASP A 32 -5.39 -13.74 -20.15
N SER A 33 -5.03 -12.55 -19.64
CA SER A 33 -3.63 -12.18 -19.42
C SER A 33 -3.01 -12.96 -18.25
N ALA A 34 -1.69 -13.20 -18.32
CA ALA A 34 -0.96 -13.89 -17.25
C ALA A 34 -1.08 -13.19 -15.88
N VAL A 35 -1.15 -11.85 -15.87
CA VAL A 35 -1.38 -11.07 -14.65
C VAL A 35 -2.75 -11.40 -14.06
N GLN A 36 -3.80 -11.40 -14.88
CA GLN A 36 -5.14 -11.72 -14.40
C GLN A 36 -5.25 -13.14 -13.89
N GLN A 37 -4.65 -14.11 -14.60
CA GLN A 37 -4.62 -15.51 -14.17
C GLN A 37 -3.88 -15.70 -12.83
N PHE A 38 -2.80 -14.96 -12.60
CA PHE A 38 -2.04 -15.03 -11.34
C PHE A 38 -2.84 -14.55 -10.12
N TYR A 39 -3.61 -13.47 -10.27
CA TYR A 39 -4.40 -12.87 -9.20
C TYR A 39 -5.84 -13.42 -9.10
N CYS A 40 -6.32 -14.13 -10.12
CA CYS A 40 -7.68 -14.67 -10.17
C CYS A 40 -7.90 -15.62 -8.98
N GLY A 41 -8.89 -15.30 -8.14
CA GLY A 41 -9.20 -16.08 -6.94
C GLY A 41 -8.16 -15.97 -5.81
N ALA A 42 -7.15 -15.11 -5.93
CA ALA A 42 -6.12 -14.95 -4.91
C ALA A 42 -6.62 -14.11 -3.71
N THR A 43 -6.03 -14.36 -2.54
CA THR A 43 -6.18 -13.51 -1.36
C THR A 43 -4.96 -12.61 -1.16
N VAL A 44 -5.18 -11.30 -1.12
CA VAL A 44 -4.11 -10.29 -1.05
C VAL A 44 -4.16 -9.55 0.29
N PHE A 45 -3.01 -9.37 0.94
CA PHE A 45 -2.86 -8.48 2.09
C PHE A 45 -2.12 -7.20 1.66
N VAL A 46 -2.69 -6.04 1.97
CA VAL A 46 -2.16 -4.73 1.56
C VAL A 46 -1.93 -3.87 2.79
N THR A 47 -0.69 -3.38 2.97
CA THR A 47 -0.44 -2.23 3.85
C THR A 47 -0.44 -0.95 3.03
N GLY A 48 -0.89 0.17 3.62
CA GLY A 48 -0.93 1.45 2.93
C GLY A 48 -2.10 1.58 1.95
N GLY A 49 -3.07 0.66 1.99
CA GLY A 49 -4.23 0.65 1.08
C GLY A 49 -5.13 1.88 1.18
N SER A 50 -5.10 2.62 2.28
CA SER A 50 -5.81 3.92 2.40
C SER A 50 -5.01 5.13 1.91
N GLY A 51 -3.74 4.94 1.53
CA GLY A 51 -2.88 5.99 0.97
C GLY A 51 -3.25 6.31 -0.49
N PHE A 52 -2.63 7.34 -1.06
CA PHE A 52 -2.92 7.80 -2.42
C PHE A 52 -2.78 6.68 -3.47
N LEU A 53 -1.61 6.05 -3.55
CA LEU A 53 -1.37 4.94 -4.48
C LEU A 53 -2.08 3.64 -4.03
N GLY A 54 -2.21 3.42 -2.73
CA GLY A 54 -2.82 2.21 -2.18
C GLY A 54 -4.27 2.02 -2.60
N LYS A 55 -5.09 3.09 -2.61
CA LYS A 55 -6.49 2.99 -3.03
C LYS A 55 -6.61 2.61 -4.51
N GLN A 56 -5.75 3.18 -5.35
CA GLN A 56 -5.66 2.87 -6.78
C GLN A 56 -5.28 1.40 -7.00
N LEU A 57 -4.35 0.87 -6.21
CA LEU A 57 -4.00 -0.55 -6.24
C LEU A 57 -5.20 -1.42 -5.85
N VAL A 58 -5.86 -1.13 -4.72
CA VAL A 58 -7.01 -1.91 -4.24
C VAL A 58 -8.13 -1.91 -5.28
N GLU A 59 -8.45 -0.74 -5.85
CA GLU A 59 -9.40 -0.61 -6.96
C GLU A 59 -9.04 -1.53 -8.13
N LYS A 60 -7.78 -1.45 -8.58
CA LYS A 60 -7.31 -2.18 -9.74
C LYS A 60 -7.26 -3.69 -9.53
N LEU A 61 -6.94 -4.16 -8.32
CA LEU A 61 -7.01 -5.58 -7.96
C LEU A 61 -8.42 -6.12 -8.19
N PHE A 62 -9.45 -5.42 -7.70
CA PHE A 62 -10.83 -5.85 -7.91
C PHE A 62 -11.27 -5.69 -9.36
N ARG A 63 -11.08 -4.50 -9.96
CA ARG A 63 -11.58 -4.21 -11.31
C ARG A 63 -10.94 -5.10 -12.36
N ALA A 64 -9.62 -5.29 -12.30
CA ALA A 64 -8.88 -5.91 -13.38
C ALA A 64 -8.57 -7.39 -13.15
N THR A 65 -8.51 -7.89 -11.91
CA THR A 65 -7.85 -9.18 -11.65
C THR A 65 -8.72 -10.24 -10.97
N LYS A 66 -9.97 -9.94 -10.62
CA LYS A 66 -10.92 -10.91 -10.02
C LYS A 66 -10.36 -11.62 -8.78
N VAL A 67 -9.67 -10.87 -7.91
CA VAL A 67 -9.22 -11.37 -6.60
C VAL A 67 -10.40 -11.89 -5.78
N ALA A 68 -10.16 -12.92 -4.97
CA ALA A 68 -11.19 -13.47 -4.08
C ALA A 68 -11.43 -12.53 -2.89
N LYS A 69 -10.36 -11.97 -2.33
CA LYS A 69 -10.38 -11.20 -1.09
C LYS A 69 -9.17 -10.28 -0.99
N VAL A 70 -9.36 -9.10 -0.41
CA VAL A 70 -8.29 -8.18 -0.04
C VAL A 70 -8.39 -7.86 1.45
N PHE A 71 -7.38 -8.23 2.23
CA PHE A 71 -7.16 -7.71 3.57
C PHE A 71 -6.43 -6.37 3.45
N VAL A 72 -6.98 -5.31 4.06
CA VAL A 72 -6.36 -3.98 4.05
C VAL A 72 -6.03 -3.56 5.48
N LEU A 73 -4.75 -3.35 5.77
CA LEU A 73 -4.32 -2.82 7.06
C LEU A 73 -4.67 -1.33 7.14
N LEU A 74 -5.46 -0.97 8.15
CA LEU A 74 -5.90 0.39 8.41
C LEU A 74 -5.54 0.78 9.84
N ARG A 75 -4.87 1.93 9.96
CA ARG A 75 -4.52 2.51 11.27
C ARG A 75 -5.79 2.87 12.05
N PRO A 76 -5.94 2.40 13.30
CA PRO A 76 -7.03 2.81 14.17
C PRO A 76 -7.02 4.33 14.38
N LYS A 77 -8.21 4.94 14.49
CA LYS A 77 -8.36 6.35 14.82
C LYS A 77 -9.29 6.50 16.02
N LYS A 78 -8.87 7.28 17.02
CA LYS A 78 -9.67 7.52 18.23
C LYS A 78 -11.07 8.02 17.84
N GLY A 79 -12.08 7.38 18.40
CA GLY A 79 -13.48 7.73 18.18
C GLY A 79 -14.06 7.30 16.83
N LYS A 80 -13.38 6.43 16.07
CA LYS A 80 -13.92 5.83 14.84
C LYS A 80 -13.83 4.33 14.86
N GLN A 81 -14.87 3.67 14.38
CA GLN A 81 -14.86 2.22 14.16
C GLN A 81 -14.07 1.88 12.88
N MET A 82 -13.55 0.66 12.80
CA MET A 82 -12.83 0.21 11.61
C MET A 82 -13.69 0.19 10.34
N LEU A 83 -14.98 -0.10 10.50
CA LEU A 83 -15.93 -0.08 9.39
C LEU A 83 -16.14 1.36 8.87
N GLU A 84 -16.23 2.35 9.75
CA GLU A 84 -16.33 3.77 9.37
C GLU A 84 -15.06 4.22 8.64
N ARG A 85 -13.87 3.82 9.13
CA ARG A 85 -12.59 4.06 8.46
C ARG A 85 -12.55 3.49 7.04
N LEU A 86 -13.09 2.29 6.86
CA LEU A 86 -13.19 1.66 5.55
C LEU A 86 -14.18 2.41 4.64
N GLN A 87 -15.35 2.77 5.14
CA GLN A 87 -16.36 3.52 4.39
C GLN A 87 -15.83 4.88 3.92
N GLU A 88 -15.08 5.59 4.75
CA GLU A 88 -14.41 6.84 4.36
C GLU A 88 -13.44 6.64 3.19
N MET A 89 -12.67 5.55 3.21
CA MET A 89 -11.77 5.21 2.12
C MET A 89 -12.54 4.95 0.82
N LEU A 90 -13.68 4.26 0.91
CA LEU A 90 -14.54 3.90 -0.22
C LEU A 90 -15.37 5.06 -0.78
N GLN A 91 -15.39 6.23 -0.11
CA GLN A 91 -15.99 7.45 -0.66
C GLN A 91 -15.07 8.16 -1.67
N ASP A 92 -13.80 7.77 -1.75
CA ASP A 92 -12.86 8.35 -2.70
C ASP A 92 -13.31 8.09 -4.16
N PRO A 93 -13.30 9.11 -5.05
CA PRO A 93 -13.74 8.98 -6.44
C PRO A 93 -13.06 7.86 -7.23
N VAL A 94 -11.86 7.43 -6.81
CA VAL A 94 -11.18 6.28 -7.42
C VAL A 94 -12.06 5.03 -7.48
N PHE A 95 -12.94 4.82 -6.48
CA PHE A 95 -13.82 3.66 -6.42
C PHE A 95 -15.13 3.82 -7.20
N ASN A 96 -15.39 4.97 -7.85
CA ASN A 96 -16.65 5.22 -8.57
C ASN A 96 -16.93 4.14 -9.62
N ILE A 97 -15.98 3.90 -10.52
CA ILE A 97 -16.13 2.90 -11.59
C ILE A 97 -16.36 1.50 -10.99
N LEU A 98 -15.60 1.13 -9.96
CA LEU A 98 -15.72 -0.18 -9.34
C LEU A 98 -17.07 -0.35 -8.62
N ARG A 99 -17.58 0.69 -7.97
CA ARG A 99 -18.89 0.70 -7.33
C ARG A 99 -20.03 0.56 -8.35
N ASP A 100 -19.91 1.18 -9.51
CA ASP A 100 -20.92 1.10 -10.56
C ASP A 100 -20.88 -0.25 -11.30
N THR A 101 -19.70 -0.83 -11.48
CA THR A 101 -19.50 -2.04 -12.29
C THR A 101 -19.48 -3.35 -11.50
N GLN A 102 -19.01 -3.33 -10.25
CA GLN A 102 -18.84 -4.52 -9.39
C GLN A 102 -19.12 -4.19 -7.92
N PRO A 103 -20.33 -3.72 -7.54
CA PRO A 103 -20.64 -3.22 -6.19
C PRO A 103 -20.32 -4.20 -5.05
N ASP A 104 -20.40 -5.51 -5.32
CA ASP A 104 -20.13 -6.56 -4.34
C ASP A 104 -18.66 -6.63 -3.88
N PHE A 105 -17.74 -5.89 -4.51
CA PHE A 105 -16.33 -5.84 -4.11
C PHE A 105 -16.14 -5.45 -2.63
N VAL A 106 -17.06 -4.63 -2.09
CA VAL A 106 -17.02 -4.17 -0.71
C VAL A 106 -17.04 -5.34 0.28
N HIS A 107 -17.77 -6.42 -0.04
CA HIS A 107 -17.84 -7.62 0.81
C HIS A 107 -16.55 -8.44 0.80
N LYS A 108 -15.69 -8.23 -0.20
CA LYS A 108 -14.40 -8.90 -0.36
C LYS A 108 -13.24 -8.06 0.18
N LEU A 109 -13.48 -6.83 0.62
CA LEU A 109 -12.49 -5.94 1.19
C LEU A 109 -12.61 -5.93 2.72
N ILE A 110 -11.66 -6.58 3.38
CA ILE A 110 -11.70 -6.85 4.81
C ILE A 110 -10.72 -5.91 5.53
N PRO A 111 -11.20 -4.98 6.38
CA PRO A 111 -10.33 -4.06 7.09
C PRO A 111 -9.68 -4.77 8.29
N ILE A 112 -8.36 -4.67 8.40
CA ILE A 112 -7.58 -5.18 9.52
C ILE A 112 -7.09 -3.99 10.35
N ALA A 113 -7.40 -3.98 11.64
CA ALA A 113 -6.88 -2.97 12.55
C ALA A 113 -5.41 -3.24 12.83
N GLY A 114 -4.57 -2.22 12.65
CA GLY A 114 -3.17 -2.29 13.02
C GLY A 114 -2.36 -1.11 12.49
N ASP A 115 -1.13 -0.98 12.97
CA ASP A 115 -0.17 0.04 12.57
C ASP A 115 1.15 -0.63 12.18
N VAL A 116 1.70 -0.24 11.04
CA VAL A 116 3.00 -0.76 10.59
C VAL A 116 4.14 -0.35 11.50
N ALA A 117 3.97 0.71 12.28
CA ALA A 117 4.94 1.06 13.30
C ALA A 117 5.02 -0.01 14.40
N ASP A 118 3.95 -0.76 14.68
CA ASP A 118 3.87 -1.67 15.82
C ASP A 118 4.44 -3.07 15.53
N LEU A 119 4.86 -3.77 16.59
CA LEU A 119 5.24 -5.19 16.50
C LEU A 119 4.07 -6.02 15.97
N ARG A 120 4.36 -7.01 15.12
CA ARG A 120 3.34 -7.79 14.40
C ARG A 120 2.30 -6.90 13.68
N LEU A 121 2.70 -5.70 13.25
CA LEU A 121 1.86 -4.70 12.60
C LEU A 121 0.66 -4.27 13.46
N GLY A 122 0.71 -4.46 14.79
CA GLY A 122 -0.40 -4.18 15.70
C GLY A 122 -1.65 -5.05 15.47
N ILE A 123 -1.51 -6.15 14.72
CA ILE A 123 -2.62 -7.04 14.36
C ILE A 123 -2.97 -7.94 15.55
N SER A 124 -4.27 -8.13 15.79
CA SER A 124 -4.76 -9.04 16.84
C SER A 124 -4.39 -10.50 16.54
N ASP A 125 -4.25 -11.34 17.56
CA ASP A 125 -3.91 -12.77 17.36
C ASP A 125 -4.91 -13.49 16.44
N ARG A 126 -6.21 -13.22 16.62
CA ARG A 126 -7.27 -13.80 15.79
C ARG A 126 -7.14 -13.41 14.31
N ASP A 127 -6.90 -12.12 14.05
CA ASP A 127 -6.80 -11.64 12.68
C ASP A 127 -5.47 -12.12 12.06
N TRP A 128 -4.39 -12.19 12.85
CA TRP A 128 -3.11 -12.75 12.42
C TRP A 128 -3.24 -14.21 11.96
N ASP A 129 -3.92 -15.05 12.73
CA ASP A 129 -4.14 -16.45 12.36
C ASP A 129 -4.95 -16.57 11.06
N THR A 130 -5.97 -15.72 10.90
CA THR A 130 -6.78 -15.66 9.67
C THR A 130 -5.94 -15.24 8.46
N ILE A 131 -5.17 -14.16 8.59
CA ILE A 131 -4.34 -13.60 7.52
C ILE A 131 -3.26 -14.60 7.10
N THR A 132 -2.60 -15.26 8.06
CA THR A 132 -1.52 -16.21 7.77
C THR A 132 -2.03 -17.52 7.17
N GLU A 133 -3.28 -17.91 7.42
CA GLU A 133 -3.90 -19.07 6.78
C GLU A 133 -4.33 -18.79 5.34
N GLU A 134 -4.78 -17.57 5.04
CA GLU A 134 -5.45 -17.27 3.77
C GLU A 134 -4.58 -16.50 2.77
N THR A 135 -3.65 -15.66 3.22
CA THR A 135 -2.93 -14.73 2.34
C THR A 135 -1.95 -15.44 1.42
N GLU A 136 -2.05 -15.12 0.13
CA GLU A 136 -1.17 -15.64 -0.92
C GLU A 136 -0.23 -14.55 -1.45
N ILE A 137 -0.64 -13.28 -1.39
CA ILE A 137 0.14 -12.17 -1.93
C ILE A 137 0.17 -11.05 -0.90
N ILE A 138 1.35 -10.53 -0.61
CA ILE A 138 1.53 -9.36 0.24
C ILE A 138 2.01 -8.20 -0.61
N MET A 139 1.34 -7.04 -0.49
CA MET A 139 1.78 -5.77 -1.03
C MET A 139 2.04 -4.79 0.11
N HIS A 140 3.31 -4.64 0.47
CA HIS A 140 3.77 -3.74 1.52
C HIS A 140 4.06 -2.35 0.92
N MET A 141 3.11 -1.42 1.09
CA MET A 141 3.20 -0.05 0.55
C MET A 141 3.11 1.04 1.61
N ALA A 142 2.83 0.68 2.87
CA ALA A 142 2.82 1.64 3.95
C ALA A 142 4.26 2.08 4.26
N ALA A 143 4.48 3.38 4.22
CA ALA A 143 5.70 4.05 4.63
C ALA A 143 5.35 5.48 5.07
N THR A 144 6.24 6.11 5.83
CA THR A 144 6.31 7.58 5.83
C THR A 144 7.24 8.01 4.71
N THR A 145 6.77 8.94 3.89
CA THR A 145 7.51 9.52 2.75
C THR A 145 7.94 10.96 3.03
N ARG A 146 7.83 11.39 4.29
CA ARG A 146 8.27 12.71 4.73
C ARG A 146 9.77 12.69 4.93
N PHE A 147 10.46 13.63 4.28
CA PHE A 147 11.91 13.79 4.44
C PHE A 147 12.27 14.48 5.77
N ASP A 148 11.30 15.13 6.41
CA ASP A 148 11.41 15.83 7.70
C ASP A 148 10.85 15.01 8.88
N GLU A 149 10.69 13.69 8.71
CA GLU A 149 10.16 12.82 9.76
C GLU A 149 11.22 12.55 10.85
N PRO A 150 10.88 12.62 12.14
CA PRO A 150 11.82 12.25 13.20
C PRO A 150 12.41 10.85 13.00
N LEU A 151 13.71 10.69 13.23
CA LEU A 151 14.44 9.45 12.95
C LEU A 151 13.80 8.22 13.62
N ARG A 152 13.28 8.36 14.85
CA ARG A 152 12.54 7.30 15.52
C ARG A 152 11.33 6.86 14.68
N VAL A 153 10.47 7.81 14.31
CA VAL A 153 9.23 7.52 13.58
C VAL A 153 9.54 6.90 12.22
N ALA A 154 10.48 7.47 11.47
CA ALA A 154 10.94 6.93 10.19
C ALA A 154 11.47 5.50 10.33
N THR A 155 12.28 5.23 11.37
CA THR A 155 12.83 3.89 11.63
C THR A 155 11.73 2.89 11.96
N LEU A 156 10.80 3.24 12.87
CA LEU A 156 9.74 2.33 13.29
C LEU A 156 8.78 2.00 12.15
N ILE A 157 8.48 2.96 11.28
CA ILE A 157 7.57 2.76 10.14
C ILE A 157 8.28 2.05 8.97
N ASN A 158 9.40 2.60 8.49
CA ASN A 158 9.99 2.18 7.22
C ASN A 158 10.99 1.03 7.36
N VAL A 159 11.63 0.86 8.53
CA VAL A 159 12.63 -0.19 8.76
C VAL A 159 12.02 -1.33 9.57
N ARG A 160 11.54 -1.04 10.79
CA ARG A 160 10.87 -2.06 11.62
C ARG A 160 9.59 -2.52 10.96
N GLY A 161 8.73 -1.62 10.48
CA GLY A 161 7.48 -2.00 9.82
C GLY A 161 7.67 -2.91 8.60
N ALA A 162 8.73 -2.67 7.80
CA ALA A 162 9.10 -3.56 6.71
C ALA A 162 9.54 -4.95 7.20
N ARG A 163 10.32 -5.02 8.30
CA ARG A 163 10.67 -6.28 8.95
C ARG A 163 9.44 -7.02 9.48
N GLU A 164 8.53 -6.33 10.18
CA GLU A 164 7.30 -6.94 10.71
C GLU A 164 6.39 -7.46 9.57
N ALA A 165 6.32 -6.75 8.43
CA ALA A 165 5.61 -7.20 7.24
C ALA A 165 6.27 -8.44 6.60
N LEU A 166 7.61 -8.51 6.57
CA LEU A 166 8.33 -9.71 6.15
C LEU A 166 8.09 -10.90 7.09
N LEU A 167 8.01 -10.66 8.40
CA LEU A 167 7.68 -11.69 9.39
C LEU A 167 6.26 -12.23 9.20
N LEU A 168 5.29 -11.36 8.88
CA LEU A 168 3.95 -11.78 8.48
C LEU A 168 4.01 -12.68 7.23
N GLY A 169 4.76 -12.26 6.19
CA GLY A 169 4.96 -13.06 4.99
C GLY A 169 5.56 -14.44 5.29
N LYS A 170 6.56 -14.52 6.16
CA LYS A 170 7.16 -15.79 6.60
C LYS A 170 6.16 -16.69 7.33
N ALA A 171 5.18 -16.12 8.02
CA ALA A 171 4.14 -16.86 8.72
C ALA A 171 3.00 -17.33 7.80
N CYS A 172 2.82 -16.72 6.63
CA CYS A 172 1.76 -17.09 5.67
C CYS A 172 2.00 -18.47 5.05
N LYS A 173 1.01 -19.37 5.19
CA LYS A 173 1.12 -20.77 4.72
C LYS A 173 1.01 -20.94 3.20
N LYS A 174 0.42 -19.95 2.52
CA LYS A 174 0.10 -20.00 1.08
C LYS A 174 0.82 -18.91 0.29
N LEU A 175 1.85 -18.27 0.86
CA LEU A 175 2.53 -17.13 0.23
C LEU A 175 3.14 -17.53 -1.11
N LYS A 176 2.72 -16.85 -2.17
CA LYS A 176 3.22 -16.94 -3.55
C LYS A 176 4.10 -15.75 -3.92
N SER A 177 3.80 -14.56 -3.39
CA SER A 177 4.53 -13.33 -3.72
C SER A 177 4.52 -12.32 -2.59
N TYR A 178 5.67 -11.65 -2.40
CA TYR A 178 5.82 -10.50 -1.51
C TYR A 178 6.37 -9.33 -2.32
N VAL A 179 5.62 -8.24 -2.36
CA VAL A 179 5.97 -7.02 -3.09
C VAL A 179 6.18 -5.90 -2.08
N HIS A 180 7.39 -5.33 -2.06
CA HIS A 180 7.68 -4.12 -1.31
C HIS A 180 7.78 -2.93 -2.26
N VAL A 181 6.99 -1.89 -2.00
CA VAL A 181 7.11 -0.63 -2.74
C VAL A 181 8.15 0.23 -2.05
N SER A 182 9.34 0.30 -2.67
CA SER A 182 10.44 1.16 -2.24
C SER A 182 10.35 2.54 -2.91
N THR A 183 11.45 3.29 -2.90
CA THR A 183 11.55 4.63 -3.48
C THR A 183 12.86 4.78 -4.24
N ALA A 184 12.84 5.54 -5.34
CA ALA A 184 14.07 5.91 -6.06
C ALA A 184 15.06 6.69 -5.18
N TYR A 185 14.58 7.28 -4.08
CA TYR A 185 15.40 8.01 -3.11
C TYR A 185 16.11 7.10 -2.08
N ALA A 186 15.90 5.78 -2.11
CA ALA A 186 16.47 4.86 -1.11
C ALA A 186 18.01 4.82 -1.12
N GLN A 187 18.63 5.27 -2.21
CA GLN A 187 20.09 5.36 -2.39
C GLN A 187 20.55 6.79 -2.72
N ALA A 188 19.72 7.81 -2.48
CA ALA A 188 20.06 9.21 -2.70
C ALA A 188 20.88 9.76 -1.52
N CYS A 189 22.12 9.27 -1.38
CA CYS A 189 23.04 9.71 -0.33
C CYS A 189 24.05 10.75 -0.86
N ASP A 190 24.53 11.65 0.01
CA ASP A 190 25.46 12.73 -0.36
C ASP A 190 26.71 12.24 -1.09
N PHE A 191 27.28 11.11 -0.67
CA PHE A 191 28.45 10.50 -1.30
C PHE A 191 28.20 9.96 -2.72
N ARG A 192 26.96 10.01 -3.22
CA ARG A 192 26.56 9.61 -4.58
C ARG A 192 26.07 10.78 -5.43
N ILE A 193 26.19 12.02 -4.96
CA ILE A 193 25.86 13.20 -5.76
C ILE A 193 26.67 13.18 -7.07
N ASN A 194 25.98 13.39 -8.20
CA ASN A 194 26.53 13.29 -9.56
C ASN A 194 27.09 11.89 -9.94
N GLY A 195 26.73 10.85 -9.19
CA GLY A 195 27.07 9.45 -9.49
C GLY A 195 25.87 8.67 -10.04
N ASP A 196 26.16 7.53 -10.66
CA ASP A 196 25.13 6.61 -11.15
C ASP A 196 24.63 5.67 -10.04
N ILE A 197 23.32 5.44 -10.03
CA ILE A 197 22.68 4.38 -9.23
C ILE A 197 22.30 3.27 -10.20
N LEU A 198 22.95 2.11 -10.05
CA LEU A 198 22.72 0.91 -10.84
C LEU A 198 21.70 0.00 -10.15
N GLU A 199 21.17 -0.97 -10.89
CA GLU A 199 20.32 -2.04 -10.34
C GLU A 199 21.20 -3.06 -9.60
N ASP A 200 21.62 -2.70 -8.38
CA ASP A 200 22.50 -3.50 -7.55
C ASP A 200 22.07 -3.49 -6.07
N PHE A 201 22.53 -4.47 -5.30
CA PHE A 201 22.30 -4.57 -3.87
C PHE A 201 23.35 -3.77 -3.09
N TYR A 202 22.97 -2.55 -2.75
CA TYR A 202 23.82 -1.69 -1.93
C TYR A 202 23.78 -2.08 -0.45
N LYS A 203 24.95 -2.28 0.14
CA LYS A 203 25.07 -2.52 1.58
C LYS A 203 24.67 -1.25 2.34
N SER A 204 23.74 -1.39 3.28
CA SER A 204 23.39 -0.32 4.21
C SER A 204 24.60 0.07 5.07
N PRO A 205 24.85 1.38 5.30
CA PRO A 205 25.92 1.83 6.18
C PRO A 205 25.68 1.46 7.65
N VAL A 206 24.41 1.21 8.02
CA VAL A 206 23.99 0.85 9.37
C VAL A 206 23.26 -0.48 9.35
N ASP A 207 23.57 -1.35 10.32
CA ASP A 207 22.83 -2.58 10.53
C ASP A 207 21.37 -2.28 10.92
N PRO A 208 20.36 -2.86 10.25
CA PRO A 208 18.96 -2.52 10.49
C PRO A 208 18.50 -2.88 11.90
N GLU A 209 19.01 -3.97 12.50
CA GLU A 209 18.64 -4.35 13.87
C GLU A 209 19.24 -3.39 14.90
N ALA A 210 20.47 -2.92 14.67
CA ALA A 210 21.07 -1.87 15.48
C ALA A 210 20.26 -0.57 15.41
N LEU A 211 19.83 -0.16 14.21
CA LEU A 211 19.02 1.04 14.01
C LEU A 211 17.66 0.93 14.72
N ILE A 212 16.99 -0.21 14.60
CA ILE A 212 15.72 -0.47 15.30
C ILE A 212 15.92 -0.41 16.81
N LYS A 213 16.97 -1.06 17.34
CA LYS A 213 17.28 -1.02 18.78
C LYS A 213 17.53 0.40 19.27
N ILE A 214 18.24 1.23 18.51
CA ILE A 214 18.45 2.64 18.83
C ILE A 214 17.10 3.36 18.90
N ALA A 215 16.23 3.19 17.90
CA ALA A 215 14.91 3.81 17.87
C ALA A 215 14.01 3.41 19.05
N GLU A 216 14.10 2.15 19.50
CA GLU A 216 13.30 1.61 20.60
C GLU A 216 13.81 1.98 22.01
N THR A 217 15.12 2.16 22.18
CA THR A 217 15.74 2.24 23.52
C THR A 217 16.34 3.59 23.86
N THR A 218 16.65 4.42 22.87
CA THR A 218 17.22 5.76 23.09
C THR A 218 16.12 6.73 23.48
N ASP A 219 16.41 7.71 24.34
CA ASP A 219 15.47 8.80 24.64
C ASP A 219 15.27 9.75 23.44
N GLU A 220 14.14 10.46 23.41
CA GLU A 220 13.73 11.30 22.27
C GLU A 220 14.69 12.45 21.98
N ASP A 221 15.17 13.13 23.03
CA ASP A 221 16.10 14.24 22.87
C ASP A 221 17.44 13.78 22.29
N ARG A 222 17.94 12.60 22.70
CA ARG A 222 19.18 12.06 22.15
C ARG A 222 19.04 11.56 20.73
N ILE A 223 17.93 10.93 20.35
CA ILE A 223 17.78 10.41 18.98
C ILE A 223 17.58 11.55 17.97
N ASN A 224 16.89 12.62 18.35
CA ASN A 224 16.69 13.77 17.46
C ASN A 224 18.01 14.50 17.17
N LYS A 225 18.94 14.54 18.14
CA LYS A 225 20.29 15.08 17.92
C LYS A 225 21.13 14.30 16.90
N ILE A 226 20.76 13.05 16.58
CA ILE A 226 21.44 12.27 15.53
C ILE A 226 21.03 12.76 14.13
N SER A 227 19.84 13.35 14.01
CA SER A 227 19.25 13.83 12.75
C SER A 227 19.33 15.35 12.55
N ASP A 228 19.93 16.09 13.49
CA ASP A 228 20.03 17.57 13.45
C ASP A 228 21.22 18.10 12.63
N GLU A 229 21.89 17.25 11.84
CA GLU A 229 22.91 17.63 10.84
C GLU A 229 22.34 17.59 9.42
#